data_AF-A0A1V8UQE4-F1
#
_entry.id   AF-A0A1V8UQE4-F1
#
_cell.length_a   1.000
_cell.length_b   1.000
_cell.length_c   1.000
_cell.angle_alpha   90.00
_cell.angle_beta   90.00
_cell.angle_gamma   90.00
#
_symmetry.space_group_name_H-M   'P 1'
#
loop_
_entity.id
_entity.type
_entity.pdbx_description
1 polymer ?
#
loop_
_entity_poly.entity_id
_entity_poly.type
_entity_poly.pdbx_seq_one_letter_code
_entity_poly.pdbx_strand_id
1 'polypeptide(L)' 'MTGPQLAFKAEEALMFAIYHFATCSSSEDDRVRLFGQPKHIIQDYYHAALKQALVNAKLLKTTDMMVMQAFILFLL' A
#
# COMPACT_ATOMS: atom_id res chain seq x y z
N MET A 1 14.71 -18.66 -3.06
CA MET A 1 13.76 -19.48 -2.28
C MET A 1 12.56 -18.62 -1.92
N THR A 2 11.59 -18.50 -2.82
CA THR A 2 10.32 -17.78 -2.61
C THR A 2 9.36 -18.71 -1.89
N GLY A 3 9.33 -18.65 -0.55
CA GLY A 3 8.31 -19.36 0.22
C GLY A 3 6.93 -18.68 0.10
N PRO A 4 5.82 -19.42 0.23
CA PRO A 4 4.46 -18.89 0.09
C PRO A 4 4.14 -17.73 1.05
N GLN A 5 4.74 -17.70 2.26
CA GLN A 5 4.59 -16.57 3.18
C GLN A 5 5.17 -15.24 2.66
N LEU A 6 6.20 -15.26 1.79
CA LEU A 6 6.78 -14.04 1.26
C LEU A 6 5.91 -13.45 0.14
N ALA A 7 5.32 -14.32 -0.70
CA ALA A 7 4.39 -13.92 -1.74
C ALA A 7 3.16 -13.20 -1.16
N PHE A 8 2.59 -13.73 -0.07
CA PHE A 8 1.46 -13.09 0.61
C PHE A 8 1.80 -11.68 1.13
N LYS A 9 3.01 -11.49 1.68
CA LYS A 9 3.46 -10.17 2.18
C LYS A 9 3.73 -9.18 1.06
N ALA A 10 4.22 -9.66 -0.08
CA ALA A 10 4.45 -8.84 -1.26
C ALA A 10 3.11 -8.37 -1.87
N GLU A 11 2.14 -9.28 -1.95
CA GLU A 11 0.78 -8.98 -2.42
C GLU A 11 0.05 -8.01 -1.49
N GLU A 12 0.13 -8.23 -0.17
CA GLU A 12 -0.41 -7.35 0.85
C GLU A 12 0.17 -5.93 0.75
N ALA A 13 1.49 -5.80 0.61
CA ALA A 13 2.14 -4.51 0.43
C ALA A 13 1.66 -3.79 -0.84
N LEU A 14 1.51 -4.52 -1.95
CA LEU A 14 1.02 -3.95 -3.20
C LEU A 14 -0.44 -3.50 -3.11
N MET A 15 -1.31 -4.28 -2.46
CA MET A 15 -2.70 -3.89 -2.23
C MET A 15 -2.80 -2.60 -1.41
N PHE A 16 -2.08 -2.50 -0.29
CA PHE A 16 -2.06 -1.28 0.51
C PHE A 16 -1.54 -0.07 -0.29
N ALA A 17 -0.56 -0.29 -1.17
CA ALA A 17 -0.03 0.74 -2.05
C ALA A 17 -1.05 1.27 -3.05
N ILE A 18 -1.80 0.37 -3.68
CA ILE A 18 -2.86 0.72 -4.63
C ILE A 18 -3.97 1.50 -3.92
N TYR A 19 -4.44 1.05 -2.75
CA TYR A 19 -5.47 1.76 -2.00
C TYR A 19 -4.99 3.13 -1.52
N HIS A 20 -3.77 3.23 -1.00
CA HIS A 20 -3.17 4.52 -0.63
C HIS A 20 -3.14 5.48 -1.83
N PHE A 21 -2.62 5.02 -2.98
CA PHE A 21 -2.53 5.84 -4.19
C PHE A 21 -3.90 6.23 -4.76
N ALA A 22 -4.88 5.32 -4.74
CA ALA A 22 -6.25 5.62 -5.13
C ALA A 22 -6.88 6.71 -4.25
N THR A 23 -6.61 6.68 -2.94
CA THR A 23 -7.05 7.77 -2.05
C THR A 23 -6.38 9.09 -2.43
N CYS A 24 -5.08 9.09 -2.76
CA CYS A 24 -4.37 10.33 -3.12
C CYS A 24 -4.79 10.92 -4.47
N SER A 25 -5.12 10.07 -5.46
CA SER A 25 -5.44 10.49 -6.84
C SER A 25 -6.91 10.86 -7.07
N SER A 26 -7.82 10.42 -6.20
CA SER A 26 -9.25 10.66 -6.34
C SER A 26 -9.66 12.04 -5.82
N SER A 27 -10.67 12.65 -6.46
CA SER A 27 -11.26 13.93 -6.01
C SER A 27 -11.92 13.78 -4.63
N GLU A 28 -12.11 14.88 -3.88
CA GLU A 28 -12.80 14.83 -2.57
C GLU A 28 -14.18 14.18 -2.66
N ASP A 29 -14.93 14.49 -3.72
CA ASP A 29 -16.29 13.98 -3.96
C ASP A 29 -16.30 12.47 -4.24
N ASP A 30 -15.34 11.96 -5.02
CA ASP A 30 -15.22 10.53 -5.31
C ASP A 30 -14.68 9.75 -4.10
N ARG A 31 -13.80 10.36 -3.29
CA ARG A 31 -13.23 9.73 -2.10
C ARG A 31 -14.25 9.45 -1.02
N VAL A 32 -15.15 10.39 -0.74
CA VAL A 32 -16.23 10.18 0.25
C VAL A 32 -17.16 9.06 -0.21
N ARG A 33 -17.47 9.02 -1.51
CA ARG A 33 -18.29 7.95 -2.12
C ARG A 33 -17.60 6.59 -2.05
N LEU A 34 -16.30 6.54 -2.28
CA LEU A 34 -15.54 5.29 -2.37
C LEU A 34 -15.18 4.70 -1.00
N PHE A 35 -14.96 5.55 0.02
CA PHE A 35 -14.40 5.13 1.30
C PHE A 35 -15.26 5.44 2.55
N GLY A 36 -16.29 6.30 2.43
CA GLY A 36 -17.29 6.50 3.49
C GLY A 36 -16.82 7.13 4.81
N GLN A 37 -15.56 7.59 4.93
CA GLN A 37 -15.03 8.25 6.13
C GLN A 37 -14.26 9.55 5.83
N PRO A 38 -14.01 10.39 6.85
CA PRO A 38 -13.23 11.62 6.70
C PRO A 38 -11.82 11.37 6.15
N LYS A 39 -11.46 12.21 5.18
CA LYS A 39 -10.24 12.18 4.36
C LYS A 39 -8.94 11.79 5.11
N HIS A 40 -8.70 12.44 6.25
CA HIS A 40 -7.43 12.34 6.98
C HIS A 40 -7.23 10.98 7.65
N ILE A 41 -8.31 10.40 8.20
CA ILE A 41 -8.25 9.13 8.94
C ILE A 41 -7.84 7.98 8.01
N ILE A 42 -8.42 7.95 6.81
CA ILE A 42 -8.18 6.88 5.84
C ILE A 42 -6.81 7.00 5.18
N GLN A 43 -6.37 8.22 4.85
CA GLN A 43 -5.03 8.43 4.31
C GLN A 43 -3.95 8.02 5.31
N ASP A 44 -4.05 8.48 6.57
CA ASP A 44 -3.07 8.15 7.59
C ASP A 44 -3.06 6.64 7.87
N TYR A 45 -4.22 5.99 7.88
CA TYR A 45 -4.34 4.54 8.03
C TYR A 45 -3.63 3.79 6.90
N TYR A 46 -3.97 4.06 5.63
CA TYR A 46 -3.38 3.36 4.50
C TYR A 46 -1.88 3.65 4.37
N HIS A 47 -1.46 4.87 4.69
CA HIS A 47 -0.05 5.23 4.71
C HIS A 47 0.74 4.47 5.78
N ALA A 48 0.19 4.34 6.99
CA ALA A 48 0.81 3.57 8.07
C ALA A 48 0.81 2.05 7.77
N ALA A 49 -0.30 1.51 7.28
CA ALA A 49 -0.44 0.11 6.92
C ALA A 49 0.54 -0.28 5.80
N LEU A 50 0.67 0.56 4.77
CA LEU A 50 1.63 0.37 3.67
C LEU A 50 3.08 0.35 4.16
N LYS A 51 3.48 1.29 5.02
CA LYS A 51 4.83 1.25 5.62
C LYS A 51 5.09 -0.06 6.35
N GLN A 52 4.13 -0.50 7.17
CA GLN A 52 4.28 -1.73 7.93
C GLN A 52 4.37 -2.96 7.00
N ALA A 53 3.57 -3.00 5.94
CA ALA A 53 3.61 -4.07 4.95
C ALA A 53 4.96 -4.13 4.20
N LEU A 54 5.53 -2.98 3.82
CA LEU A 54 6.86 -2.90 3.19
C LEU A 54 7.98 -3.39 4.14
N VAL A 55 7.89 -3.06 5.43
CA VAL A 55 8.81 -3.59 6.47
C VAL A 55 8.67 -5.11 6.60
N ASN A 56 7.43 -5.61 6.67
CA ASN A 56 7.14 -7.04 6.80
C ASN A 56 7.62 -7.85 5.57
N ALA A 57 7.50 -7.27 4.38
CA ALA A 57 7.99 -7.80 3.11
C ALA A 57 9.52 -7.71 2.96
N LYS A 58 10.22 -7.12 3.94
CA LYS A 58 11.68 -6.94 3.94
C LYS A 58 12.15 -6.17 2.71
N LEU A 59 11.51 -5.02 2.40
CA LEU A 59 11.83 -4.17 1.24
C LEU A 59 13.34 -4.04 0.95
N LEU A 60 14.17 -3.80 1.98
CA LEU A 60 15.63 -3.61 1.83
C LEU A 60 16.43 -4.89 1.57
N LYS A 61 15.80 -6.07 1.61
CA LYS A 61 16.44 -7.40 1.50
C LYS A 61 15.75 -8.30 0.47
N THR A 62 14.85 -7.76 -0.34
CA THR A 62 14.10 -8.52 -1.36
C THR A 62 14.30 -7.92 -2.74
N THR A 63 14.19 -8.76 -3.76
CA THR A 63 14.14 -8.37 -5.18
C THR A 63 12.76 -8.68 -5.78
N ASP A 64 11.75 -8.85 -4.93
CA ASP A 64 10.38 -9.12 -5.35
C ASP A 64 9.79 -7.91 -6.07
N MET A 65 9.27 -8.15 -7.29
CA MET A 65 8.76 -7.10 -8.16
C MET A 65 7.53 -6.40 -7.58
N MET A 66 6.65 -7.12 -6.87
CA MET A 66 5.46 -6.52 -6.25
C MET A 66 5.84 -5.60 -5.09
N VAL A 67 6.88 -5.97 -4.32
CA VAL A 67 7.41 -5.11 -3.24
C VAL A 67 8.01 -3.82 -3.80
N MET A 68 8.71 -3.89 -4.94
CA MET A 68 9.26 -2.71 -5.61
C MET A 68 8.16 -1.81 -6.20
N GLN A 69 7.13 -2.40 -6.81
CA GLN A 69 5.95 -1.66 -7.29
C GLN A 69 5.24 -0.94 -6.14
N ALA A 70 5.03 -1.63 -5.01
CA ALA A 70 4.44 -1.05 -3.80
C ALA A 70 5.27 0.13 -3.27
N PHE A 71 6.60 0.04 -3.30
CA PHE A 71 7.49 1.12 -2.88
C PHE A 71 7.43 2.33 -3.82
N ILE A 72 7.38 2.13 -5.14
CA ILE A 72 7.20 3.23 -6.10
C ILE A 72 5.89 3.98 -5.82
N LEU A 73 4.78 3.25 -5.65
CA LEU A 73 3.48 3.84 -5.31
C LEU A 73 3.46 4.53 -3.95
N PHE A 74 4.29 4.10 -2.99
CA PHE A 74 4.45 4.78 -1.70
C PHE A 74 5.16 6.13 -1.81
N LEU A 75 6.03 6.31 -2.81
CA LEU A 75 6.79 7.55 -3.03
C LEU A 75 6.03 8.59 -3.86
N LEU A 76 4.95 8.19 -4.53
CA LEU A 76 4.06 9.07 -5.30
C LEU A 76 2.99 9.69 -4.39
#